data_AF-H8KUK5-F1
#
_entry.id   AF-H8KUK5-F1
#
_cell.length_a   1.000
_cell.length_b   1.000
_cell.length_c   1.000
_cell.angle_alpha   90.00
_cell.angle_beta   90.00
_cell.angle_gamma   90.00
#
_symmetry.space_group_name_H-M   'P 1'
#
loop_
_entity.id
_entity.type
_entity.pdbx_description
1 polymer ?
#
loop_
_entity_poly.entity_id
_entity_poly.type
_entity_poly.pdbx_seq_one_letter_code
_entity_poly.pdbx_strand_id
1 'polypeptide(L)'
;MDEKSNAAIPYKSQGFKEVNDIQQVGEYSYDVNGNMLIDKNAGITTNILYNYLNLPQMVVKEGTAINYLYDASGRKLRKTVGTTTDDYVDGLQLQTVGTTTTIKFMATEEGRANWNGTTSPYYYHYDLKDHLGNTRVTISEAGAVLQEDSYYAFGMQIPGKSFNPTNKYLYNGKELQAEIGWYDYGARFYDPTLGRFTAYNYHLIK
;
A
#
# COMPACT_ATOMS: atom_id res chain seq x y z
N MET A 1 4.82 42.23 -11.51
CA MET A 1 5.50 41.29 -12.43
C MET A 1 5.59 39.96 -11.72
N ASP A 2 4.64 39.11 -12.11
CA ASP A 2 4.52 37.65 -11.98
C ASP A 2 4.51 36.99 -10.60
N GLU A 3 3.31 36.97 -10.02
CA GLU A 3 2.76 35.79 -9.35
C GLU A 3 2.79 34.59 -10.30
N LYS A 4 3.74 33.67 -10.08
CA LYS A 4 3.59 32.32 -10.63
C LYS A 4 2.66 31.51 -9.72
N SER A 5 1.38 31.55 -10.08
CA SER A 5 0.40 30.45 -10.05
C SER A 5 0.99 29.12 -9.53
N ASN A 6 0.87 28.87 -8.22
CA ASN A 6 0.96 27.53 -7.68
C ASN A 6 -0.46 26.95 -7.72
N ALA A 7 -0.77 26.19 -8.78
CA ALA A 7 -2.05 25.53 -8.90
C ALA A 7 -2.24 24.61 -7.69
N ALA A 8 -3.14 25.00 -6.77
CA ALA A 8 -3.55 24.16 -5.66
C ALA A 8 -4.12 22.86 -6.24
N ILE A 9 -3.41 21.75 -6.06
CA ILE A 9 -3.96 20.43 -6.37
C ILE A 9 -5.18 20.28 -5.45
N PRO A 10 -6.40 20.11 -5.99
CA PRO A 10 -7.58 20.03 -5.15
C PRO A 10 -7.48 18.79 -4.23
N TYR A 11 -7.68 19.01 -2.93
CA TYR A 11 -7.64 18.02 -1.85
C TYR A 11 -8.51 16.76 -2.13
N LYS A 12 -9.51 16.87 -3.02
CA LYS A 12 -10.35 15.76 -3.50
C LYS A 12 -9.60 14.73 -4.36
N SER A 13 -8.38 15.00 -4.81
CA SER A 13 -7.71 14.14 -5.80
C SER A 13 -7.18 12.80 -5.22
N GLN A 14 -6.94 12.72 -3.91
CA GLN A 14 -6.28 11.57 -3.26
C GLN A 14 -7.08 10.91 -2.11
N GLY A 15 -8.20 11.51 -1.69
CA GLY A 15 -9.01 11.03 -0.56
C GLY A 15 -10.47 10.73 -0.92
N PHE A 16 -11.40 11.04 -0.02
CA PHE A 16 -12.85 10.82 -0.22
C PHE A 16 -13.33 11.60 -1.45
N LYS A 17 -13.62 10.88 -2.54
CA LYS A 17 -14.18 11.44 -3.78
C LYS A 17 -15.68 11.22 -3.75
N GLU A 18 -16.43 12.22 -3.29
CA GLU A 18 -17.87 12.20 -3.53
C GLU A 18 -18.13 12.29 -5.03
N VAL A 19 -18.83 11.30 -5.59
CA VAL A 19 -19.26 11.37 -6.99
C VAL A 19 -20.35 12.44 -7.08
N ASN A 20 -19.99 13.61 -7.62
CA ASN A 20 -20.86 14.79 -7.81
C ASN A 20 -21.28 15.53 -6.52
N ASP A 21 -20.51 15.46 -5.43
CA ASP A 21 -20.83 16.12 -4.15
C ASP A 21 -22.23 15.75 -3.59
N ILE A 22 -22.67 14.52 -3.88
CA ILE A 22 -23.91 13.93 -3.38
C ILE A 22 -23.55 12.56 -2.83
N GLN A 23 -23.82 12.33 -1.54
CA GLN A 23 -23.77 11.00 -0.93
C GLN A 23 -24.70 10.06 -1.71
N GLN A 24 -24.14 9.14 -2.48
CA GLN A 24 -24.93 8.15 -3.19
C GLN A 24 -25.35 7.06 -2.21
N VAL A 25 -26.60 6.61 -2.31
CA VAL A 25 -27.05 5.41 -1.59
C VAL A 25 -26.19 4.22 -2.06
N GLY A 26 -25.56 3.53 -1.11
CA GLY A 26 -24.75 2.33 -1.39
C GLY A 26 -23.36 2.62 -1.99
N GLU A 27 -22.65 3.60 -1.45
CA GLU A 27 -21.21 3.82 -1.72
C GLU A 27 -20.32 2.71 -1.16
N TYR A 28 -20.74 2.14 -0.04
CA TYR A 28 -20.11 1.02 0.61
C TYR A 28 -21.08 -0.15 0.68
N SER A 29 -20.58 -1.36 0.49
CA SER A 29 -21.33 -2.58 0.80
C SER A 29 -20.44 -3.58 1.53
N TYR A 30 -21.09 -4.48 2.26
CA TYR A 30 -20.42 -5.45 3.11
C TYR A 30 -21.09 -6.81 2.97
N ASP A 31 -20.34 -7.88 3.17
CA ASP A 31 -20.91 -9.20 3.36
C ASP A 31 -21.47 -9.38 4.78
N VAL A 32 -22.07 -10.55 5.04
CA VAL A 32 -22.66 -10.88 6.35
C VAL A 32 -21.62 -10.97 7.48
N ASN A 33 -20.33 -11.12 7.14
CA ASN A 33 -19.23 -11.17 8.08
C ASN A 33 -18.59 -9.79 8.34
N GLY A 34 -19.12 -8.74 7.69
CA GLY A 34 -18.62 -7.37 7.83
C GLY A 34 -17.38 -7.07 7.00
N ASN A 35 -17.06 -7.89 6.00
CA ASN A 35 -15.99 -7.59 5.05
C ASN A 35 -16.51 -6.61 3.99
N MET A 36 -15.75 -5.57 3.70
CA MET A 36 -16.09 -4.58 2.67
C MET A 36 -16.07 -5.22 1.29
N LEU A 37 -17.19 -5.21 0.57
CA LEU A 37 -17.30 -5.70 -0.79
C LEU A 37 -17.14 -4.59 -1.84
N ILE A 38 -17.57 -3.37 -1.53
CA ILE A 38 -17.54 -2.22 -2.45
C ILE A 38 -17.06 -0.99 -1.69
N ASP A 39 -16.22 -0.19 -2.35
CA ASP A 39 -15.89 1.19 -1.99
C ASP A 39 -15.85 2.02 -3.27
N LYS A 40 -16.99 2.66 -3.61
CA LYS A 40 -17.11 3.46 -4.82
C LYS A 40 -16.21 4.70 -4.78
N ASN A 41 -15.93 5.24 -3.59
CA ASN A 41 -15.10 6.44 -3.41
C ASN A 41 -13.61 6.11 -3.68
N ALA A 42 -13.20 4.86 -3.43
CA ALA A 42 -11.89 4.33 -3.80
C ALA A 42 -11.83 3.75 -5.23
N GLY A 43 -12.92 3.79 -6.01
CA GLY A 43 -12.98 3.22 -7.36
C GLY A 43 -13.16 1.69 -7.42
N ILE A 44 -13.50 1.07 -6.29
CA ILE A 44 -13.79 -0.37 -6.17
C ILE A 44 -15.30 -0.57 -6.33
N THR A 45 -15.76 -0.68 -7.57
CA THR A 45 -17.19 -0.65 -7.92
C THR A 45 -17.82 -2.02 -8.16
N THR A 46 -17.01 -3.07 -8.34
CA THR A 46 -17.50 -4.41 -8.68
C THR A 46 -17.61 -5.27 -7.43
N ASN A 47 -16.48 -5.73 -6.89
CA ASN A 47 -16.42 -6.50 -5.66
C ASN A 47 -14.97 -6.59 -5.13
N ILE A 48 -14.88 -6.98 -3.86
CA ILE A 48 -13.70 -7.56 -3.25
C ILE A 48 -14.05 -9.00 -2.88
N LEU A 49 -13.22 -9.94 -3.29
CA LEU A 49 -13.36 -11.35 -2.94
C LEU A 49 -12.45 -11.64 -1.75
N TYR A 50 -13.00 -12.33 -0.74
CA TYR A 50 -12.28 -12.73 0.46
C TYR A 50 -12.10 -14.24 0.50
N ASN A 51 -10.99 -14.69 1.09
CA ASN A 51 -10.81 -16.09 1.43
C ASN A 51 -11.54 -16.45 2.74
N TYR A 52 -11.47 -17.72 3.15
CA TYR A 52 -12.09 -18.21 4.39
C TYR A 52 -11.51 -17.58 5.67
N LEU A 53 -10.38 -16.88 5.58
CA LEU A 53 -9.75 -16.12 6.66
C LEU A 53 -10.16 -14.64 6.64
N ASN A 54 -11.17 -14.25 5.85
CA ASN A 54 -11.58 -12.85 5.68
C ASN A 54 -10.44 -11.93 5.21
N LEU A 55 -9.46 -12.48 4.48
CA LEU A 55 -8.39 -11.71 3.83
C LEU A 55 -8.74 -11.44 2.36
N PRO A 56 -8.51 -10.23 1.83
CA PRO A 56 -8.76 -9.93 0.43
C PRO A 56 -7.95 -10.85 -0.48
N GLN A 57 -8.61 -11.71 -1.25
CA GLN A 57 -8.02 -12.57 -2.26
C GLN A 57 -7.94 -11.88 -3.62
N MET A 58 -8.95 -11.08 -3.96
CA MET A 58 -8.98 -10.29 -5.19
C MET A 58 -9.68 -8.96 -4.94
N VAL A 59 -9.07 -7.87 -5.39
CA VAL A 59 -9.69 -6.53 -5.43
C VAL A 59 -9.72 -6.07 -6.89
N VAL A 60 -10.88 -5.64 -7.38
CA VAL A 60 -10.99 -5.02 -8.71
C VAL A 60 -11.23 -3.53 -8.56
N LYS A 61 -10.24 -2.73 -9.00
CA LYS A 61 -10.34 -1.27 -9.01
C LYS A 61 -10.17 -0.76 -10.44
N GLU A 62 -11.16 0.00 -10.91
CA GLU A 62 -11.15 0.60 -12.27
C GLU A 62 -10.82 -0.42 -13.38
N GLY A 63 -11.30 -1.66 -13.25
CA GLY A 63 -11.07 -2.77 -14.19
C GLY A 63 -9.74 -3.51 -14.03
N THR A 64 -8.85 -3.05 -13.14
CA THR A 64 -7.59 -3.75 -12.81
C THR A 64 -7.80 -4.69 -11.64
N ALA A 65 -7.53 -5.98 -11.86
CA ALA A 65 -7.55 -6.99 -10.80
C ALA A 65 -6.20 -7.05 -10.06
N ILE A 66 -6.27 -6.98 -8.74
CA ILE A 66 -5.14 -7.16 -7.83
C ILE A 66 -5.40 -8.45 -7.06
N ASN A 67 -4.54 -9.44 -7.27
CA ASN A 67 -4.68 -10.77 -6.69
C ASN A 67 -3.69 -10.96 -5.56
N TYR A 68 -4.13 -11.61 -4.50
CA TYR A 68 -3.32 -11.92 -3.33
C TYR A 68 -3.38 -13.42 -3.02
N LEU A 69 -2.22 -14.00 -2.71
CA LEU A 69 -2.09 -15.36 -2.22
C LEU A 69 -1.56 -15.32 -0.80
N TYR A 70 -2.14 -16.16 0.06
CA TYR A 70 -1.75 -16.29 1.46
C TYR A 70 -1.49 -17.75 1.77
N ASP A 71 -0.65 -18.01 2.77
CA ASP A 71 -0.58 -19.34 3.39
C ASP A 71 -1.77 -19.59 4.31
N ALA A 72 -1.85 -20.81 4.86
CA ALA A 72 -2.93 -21.23 5.75
C ALA A 72 -2.96 -20.46 7.09
N SER A 73 -1.89 -19.76 7.46
CA SER A 73 -1.87 -18.88 8.64
C SER A 73 -2.31 -17.45 8.33
N GLY A 74 -2.60 -17.15 7.06
CA GLY A 74 -2.99 -15.81 6.62
C GLY A 74 -1.83 -14.88 6.30
N ARG A 75 -0.58 -15.38 6.28
CA ARG A 75 0.56 -14.57 5.84
C ARG A 75 0.57 -14.47 4.32
N LYS A 76 0.66 -13.24 3.82
CA LYS A 76 0.73 -12.96 2.38
C LYS A 76 2.02 -13.52 1.78
N LEU A 77 1.86 -14.32 0.72
CA LEU A 77 2.96 -14.93 -0.02
C LEU A 77 3.19 -14.24 -1.37
N ARG A 78 2.12 -13.75 -2.01
CA ARG A 78 2.20 -13.18 -3.36
C ARG A 78 1.16 -12.10 -3.58
N LYS A 79 1.53 -11.12 -4.40
CA LYS A 79 0.64 -10.16 -5.02
C LYS A 79 0.85 -10.16 -6.53
N THR A 80 -0.22 -10.18 -7.32
CA THR A 80 -0.15 -10.09 -8.78
C THR A 80 -1.06 -8.99 -9.31
N VAL A 81 -0.51 -8.12 -10.15
CA VAL A 81 -1.22 -7.04 -10.87
C VAL A 81 -0.80 -7.09 -12.33
N GLY A 82 -1.74 -7.43 -13.23
CA GLY A 82 -1.41 -7.66 -14.64
C GLY A 82 -0.33 -8.73 -14.81
N THR A 83 0.79 -8.37 -15.42
CA THR A 83 1.94 -9.25 -15.67
C THR A 83 3.04 -9.15 -14.59
N THR A 84 2.82 -8.33 -13.57
CA THR A 84 3.77 -8.14 -12.46
C THR A 84 3.35 -8.96 -11.26
N THR A 85 4.27 -9.76 -10.74
CA THR A 85 4.10 -10.55 -9.53
C THR A 85 5.17 -10.18 -8.53
N ASP A 86 4.76 -9.77 -7.32
CA ASP A 86 5.64 -9.59 -6.17
C ASP A 86 5.49 -10.81 -5.25
N ASP A 87 6.59 -11.53 -5.01
CA ASP A 87 6.67 -12.66 -4.06
C ASP A 87 7.31 -12.21 -2.75
N TYR A 88 6.73 -12.64 -1.63
CA TYR A 88 7.11 -12.24 -0.28
C TYR A 88 7.69 -13.44 0.47
N VAL A 89 9.00 -13.39 0.74
CA VAL A 89 9.77 -14.48 1.34
C VAL A 89 10.55 -13.96 2.54
N ASP A 90 9.85 -13.77 3.66
CA ASP A 90 10.43 -13.42 4.98
C ASP A 90 11.59 -12.40 4.93
N GLY A 91 11.26 -11.13 4.66
CA GLY A 91 12.24 -10.06 4.49
C GLY A 91 12.82 -9.93 3.07
N LEU A 92 12.76 -10.95 2.22
CA LEU A 92 13.08 -10.85 0.81
C LEU A 92 11.82 -10.60 -0.03
N GLN A 93 11.86 -9.60 -0.91
CA GLN A 93 10.83 -9.41 -1.94
C GLN A 93 11.43 -9.65 -3.33
N LEU A 94 10.82 -10.56 -4.08
CA LEU A 94 11.14 -10.83 -5.47
C LEU A 94 10.08 -10.21 -6.37
N GLN A 95 10.48 -9.77 -7.56
CA GLN A 95 9.54 -9.28 -8.57
C GLN A 95 9.73 -10.04 -9.87
N THR A 96 8.63 -10.54 -10.40
CA THR A 96 8.55 -11.14 -11.71
C THR A 96 7.75 -10.23 -12.62
N VAL A 97 8.37 -9.78 -13.72
CA VAL A 97 7.69 -9.03 -14.78
C VAL A 97 7.74 -9.88 -16.05
N GLY A 98 6.58 -10.35 -16.49
CA GLY A 98 6.50 -11.35 -17.57
C GLY A 98 7.13 -12.67 -17.12
N THR A 99 8.30 -13.01 -17.67
CA THR A 99 9.04 -14.25 -17.34
C THR A 99 10.33 -14.01 -16.54
N THR A 100 10.73 -12.76 -16.36
CA THR A 100 11.99 -12.41 -15.69
C THR A 100 11.73 -12.16 -14.21
N THR A 101 12.42 -12.91 -13.35
CA THR A 101 12.38 -12.73 -11.88
C THR A 101 13.67 -12.07 -11.41
N THR A 102 13.56 -11.02 -10.59
CA THR A 102 14.71 -10.36 -9.94
C THR A 102 14.43 -10.15 -8.47
N ILE A 103 15.49 -9.97 -7.69
CA ILE A 103 15.38 -9.46 -6.32
C ILE A 103 14.95 -8.00 -6.42
N LYS A 104 13.90 -7.62 -5.69
CA LYS A 104 13.49 -6.24 -5.55
C LYS A 104 14.31 -5.58 -4.46
N PHE A 105 14.24 -6.15 -3.25
CA PHE A 105 15.08 -5.79 -2.12
C PHE A 105 15.08 -6.88 -1.04
N MET A 106 16.03 -6.78 -0.13
CA MET A 106 16.04 -7.47 1.17
C MET A 106 15.82 -6.44 2.27
N ALA A 107 14.88 -6.68 3.17
CA ALA A 107 14.62 -5.84 4.32
C ALA A 107 15.76 -5.96 5.34
N THR A 108 16.10 -4.85 5.98
CA THR A 108 17.01 -4.77 7.12
C THR A 108 16.28 -4.13 8.30
N GLU A 109 16.88 -4.14 9.49
CA GLU A 109 16.27 -3.53 10.68
C GLU A 109 16.00 -2.03 10.48
N GLU A 110 16.94 -1.34 9.81
CA GLU A 110 16.92 0.11 9.59
C GLU A 110 16.46 0.51 8.18
N GLY A 111 16.08 -0.42 7.30
CA GLY A 111 15.71 -0.11 5.93
C GLY A 111 15.76 -1.30 4.98
N ARG A 112 16.54 -1.18 3.90
CA ARG A 112 16.57 -2.20 2.84
C ARG A 112 17.83 -2.14 1.96
N ALA A 113 18.25 -3.31 1.52
CA ALA A 113 19.26 -3.52 0.48
C ALA A 113 18.56 -3.76 -0.87
N ASN A 114 18.69 -2.81 -1.80
CA ASN A 114 18.01 -2.87 -3.10
C ASN A 114 18.96 -3.44 -4.16
N TRP A 115 18.42 -4.28 -5.04
CA TRP A 115 19.20 -4.88 -6.12
C TRP A 115 19.53 -3.83 -7.19
N ASN A 116 20.78 -3.82 -7.66
CA ASN A 116 21.25 -2.86 -8.66
C ASN A 116 21.26 -3.41 -10.11
N GLY A 117 20.82 -4.66 -10.33
CA GLY A 117 20.83 -5.29 -11.66
C GLY A 117 22.11 -6.06 -12.02
N THR A 118 23.15 -6.02 -11.19
CA THR A 118 24.47 -6.64 -11.46
C THR A 118 24.91 -7.51 -10.29
N THR A 119 25.86 -8.44 -10.53
CA THR A 119 26.25 -9.52 -9.59
C THR A 119 26.61 -9.05 -8.16
N SER A 120 27.05 -7.80 -7.98
CA SER A 120 27.20 -7.05 -6.73
C SER A 120 27.74 -5.65 -7.12
N PRO A 121 27.32 -4.50 -6.54
CA PRO A 121 26.76 -4.35 -5.19
C PRO A 121 25.29 -3.89 -5.09
N TYR A 122 24.58 -4.41 -4.08
CA TYR A 122 23.34 -3.78 -3.58
C TYR A 122 23.62 -2.35 -3.13
N TYR A 123 22.61 -1.48 -3.20
CA TYR A 123 22.63 -0.16 -2.57
C TYR A 123 21.63 -0.10 -1.42
N TYR A 124 22.02 0.56 -0.34
CA TYR A 124 21.24 0.62 0.88
C TYR A 124 20.42 1.88 0.97
N HIS A 125 19.16 1.72 1.39
CA HIS A 125 18.32 2.81 1.85
C HIS A 125 18.01 2.61 3.33
N TYR A 126 18.02 3.71 4.07
CA TYR A 126 17.70 3.74 5.49
C TYR A 126 16.42 4.55 5.71
N ASP A 127 15.58 4.08 6.62
CA ASP A 127 14.28 4.66 6.93
C ASP A 127 14.30 5.29 8.33
N LEU A 128 14.16 6.61 8.38
CA LEU A 128 14.01 7.36 9.61
C LEU A 128 12.54 7.35 10.03
N LYS A 129 12.26 6.79 11.19
CA LYS A 129 10.91 6.58 11.70
C LYS A 129 10.58 7.56 12.84
N ASP A 130 9.31 7.92 12.97
CA ASP A 130 8.82 8.62 14.16
C ASP A 130 8.54 7.67 15.34
N HIS A 131 8.10 8.22 16.47
CA HIS A 131 7.82 7.46 17.70
C HIS A 131 6.68 6.42 17.56
N LEU A 132 5.84 6.52 16.53
CA LEU A 132 4.78 5.55 16.23
C LEU A 132 5.21 4.53 15.17
N GLY A 133 6.48 4.60 14.74
CA GLY A 133 7.06 3.72 13.73
C GLY A 133 6.68 4.10 12.29
N ASN A 134 6.15 5.30 12.04
CA ASN A 134 5.88 5.75 10.66
C ASN A 134 7.20 6.15 10.00
N THR A 135 7.47 5.64 8.79
CA THR A 135 8.61 6.10 7.99
C THR A 135 8.38 7.55 7.59
N ARG A 136 9.25 8.47 8.01
CA ARG A 136 9.17 9.91 7.71
C ARG A 136 10.11 10.32 6.59
N VAL A 137 11.29 9.71 6.55
CA VAL A 137 12.32 10.02 5.55
C VAL A 137 13.02 8.73 5.16
N THR A 138 13.16 8.48 3.86
CA THR A 138 14.08 7.48 3.34
C THR A 138 15.32 8.18 2.82
N ILE A 139 16.50 7.76 3.25
CA ILE A 139 17.80 8.30 2.82
C ILE A 139 18.62 7.23 2.09
N SER A 140 19.51 7.65 1.19
CA SER A 140 20.51 6.77 0.59
C SER A 140 21.66 6.48 1.56
N GLU A 141 22.47 5.48 1.23
CA GLU A 141 23.72 5.19 1.95
C GLU A 141 24.73 6.34 2.00
N ALA A 142 24.65 7.27 1.04
CA ALA A 142 25.44 8.49 1.02
C ALA A 142 24.81 9.65 1.83
N GLY A 143 23.69 9.41 2.51
CA GLY A 143 22.97 10.41 3.32
C GLY A 143 22.09 11.36 2.52
N ALA A 144 21.85 11.09 1.23
CA ALA A 144 20.94 11.91 0.43
C ALA A 144 19.49 11.58 0.75
N VAL A 145 18.65 12.59 0.99
CA VAL A 145 17.21 12.40 1.15
C VAL A 145 16.60 11.92 -0.16
N LEU A 146 15.96 10.75 -0.16
CA LEU A 146 15.30 10.16 -1.33
C LEU A 146 13.79 10.39 -1.29
N GLN A 147 13.17 10.13 -0.14
CA GLN A 147 11.73 10.25 0.07
C GLN A 147 11.43 10.99 1.36
N GLU A 148 10.38 11.81 1.35
CA GLU A 148 9.82 12.45 2.53
C GLU A 148 8.32 12.16 2.59
N ASP A 149 7.90 11.53 3.68
CA ASP A 149 6.54 11.12 3.93
C ASP A 149 6.01 11.80 5.19
N SER A 150 4.94 12.55 5.01
CA SER A 150 4.14 13.07 6.12
C SER A 150 2.74 12.49 6.04
N TYR A 151 2.08 12.38 7.19
CA TYR A 151 0.80 11.69 7.30
C TYR A 151 -0.22 12.57 8.00
N TYR A 152 -1.46 12.51 7.55
CA TYR A 152 -2.59 12.86 8.38
C TYR A 152 -2.74 11.85 9.52
N ALA A 153 -3.54 12.19 10.54
CA ALA A 153 -3.68 11.38 11.76
C ALA A 153 -3.97 9.89 11.48
N PHE A 154 -4.77 9.61 10.45
CA PHE A 154 -5.18 8.26 10.06
C PHE A 154 -4.31 7.61 8.97
N GLY A 155 -3.13 8.16 8.67
CA GLY A 155 -2.14 7.53 7.81
C GLY A 155 -2.23 7.85 6.33
N MET A 156 -3.16 8.72 5.91
CA MET A 156 -3.20 9.23 4.55
C MET A 156 -1.95 10.08 4.31
N GLN A 157 -1.24 9.83 3.21
CA GLN A 157 0.00 10.55 2.91
C GLN A 157 -0.30 11.98 2.48
N ILE A 158 0.48 12.91 3.02
CA ILE A 158 0.63 14.28 2.52
C ILE A 158 1.73 14.22 1.46
N PRO A 159 1.47 14.65 0.22
CA PRO A 159 2.47 14.64 -0.84
C PRO A 159 3.76 15.35 -0.40
N GLY A 160 4.89 14.67 -0.58
CA GLY A 160 6.22 15.16 -0.28
C GLY A 160 7.20 14.78 -1.38
N LYS A 161 8.50 14.80 -1.04
CA LYS A 161 9.54 14.31 -1.95
C LYS A 161 9.34 12.82 -2.21
N SER A 162 9.36 12.42 -3.48
CA SER A 162 9.29 11.02 -3.90
C SER A 162 10.49 10.65 -4.76
N PHE A 163 10.75 9.35 -4.88
CA PHE A 163 11.76 8.79 -5.77
C PHE A 163 11.25 7.52 -6.46
N ASN A 164 12.00 7.02 -7.44
CA ASN A 164 11.70 5.78 -8.15
C ASN A 164 12.87 4.80 -8.01
N PRO A 165 12.65 3.55 -7.56
CA PRO A 165 11.37 2.99 -7.10
C PRO A 165 11.03 3.41 -5.67
N THR A 166 9.82 3.96 -5.47
CA THR A 166 9.37 4.53 -4.18
C THR A 166 9.39 3.51 -3.02
N ASN A 167 9.54 4.01 -1.78
CA ASN A 167 9.24 3.23 -0.59
C ASN A 167 7.73 2.98 -0.47
N LYS A 168 7.36 1.73 -0.19
CA LYS A 168 5.98 1.35 0.12
C LYS A 168 5.78 1.02 1.60
N TYR A 169 6.82 0.88 2.41
CA TYR A 169 6.70 0.58 3.84
C TYR A 169 6.70 1.89 4.64
N LEU A 170 5.50 2.35 4.98
CA LEU A 170 5.24 3.76 5.29
C LEU A 170 4.59 3.92 6.67
N TYR A 171 3.27 4.15 6.71
CA TYR A 171 2.52 4.33 7.97
C TYR A 171 2.56 3.06 8.82
N ASN A 172 2.98 3.20 10.09
CA ASN A 172 3.31 2.12 11.03
C ASN A 172 4.20 1.01 10.43
N GLY A 173 5.06 1.38 9.47
CA GLY A 173 5.92 0.45 8.75
C GLY A 173 5.18 -0.57 7.88
N LYS A 174 3.89 -0.36 7.59
CA LYS A 174 3.08 -1.26 6.78
C LYS A 174 3.20 -0.95 5.29
N GLU A 175 3.08 -1.99 4.47
CA GLU A 175 3.18 -1.86 3.02
C GLU A 175 1.90 -1.21 2.46
N LEU A 176 2.07 -0.08 1.78
CA LEU A 176 1.02 0.54 0.98
C LEU A 176 0.80 -0.26 -0.31
N GLN A 177 -0.43 -0.74 -0.48
CA GLN A 177 -0.94 -1.30 -1.73
C GLN A 177 -1.31 -0.15 -2.67
N ALA A 178 -0.31 0.39 -3.36
CA ALA A 178 -0.41 1.62 -4.17
C ALA A 178 -1.59 1.65 -5.17
N GLU A 179 -2.01 0.50 -5.68
CA GLU A 179 -3.10 0.38 -6.64
C GLU A 179 -4.44 0.75 -6.00
N ILE A 180 -4.64 0.41 -4.72
CA ILE A 180 -5.89 0.63 -3.97
C ILE A 180 -5.78 1.70 -2.89
N GLY A 181 -4.57 2.09 -2.48
CA GLY A 181 -4.34 3.09 -1.45
C GLY A 181 -4.51 2.57 -0.03
N TRP A 182 -4.49 1.26 0.17
CA TRP A 182 -4.67 0.61 1.48
C TRP A 182 -3.37 0.08 2.05
N TYR A 183 -3.25 0.08 3.37
CA TYR A 183 -2.11 -0.52 4.08
C TYR A 183 -2.38 -1.98 4.42
N ASP A 184 -1.41 -2.84 4.14
CA ASP A 184 -1.45 -4.25 4.53
C ASP A 184 -0.90 -4.45 5.95
N TYR A 185 -1.80 -4.73 6.90
CA TYR A 185 -1.47 -5.05 8.30
C TYR A 185 -1.32 -6.55 8.55
N GLY A 186 -1.29 -7.38 7.50
CA GLY A 186 -1.22 -8.83 7.55
C GLY A 186 -2.59 -9.45 7.75
N ALA A 187 -3.19 -9.27 8.94
CA ALA A 187 -4.48 -9.87 9.26
C ALA A 187 -5.68 -9.19 8.60
N ARG A 188 -5.53 -7.91 8.23
CA ARG A 188 -6.56 -7.07 7.60
C ARG A 188 -5.91 -5.97 6.80
N PHE A 189 -6.63 -5.42 5.82
CA PHE A 189 -6.21 -4.19 5.14
C PHE A 189 -6.84 -2.99 5.85
N TYR A 190 -6.12 -1.87 5.83
CA TYR A 190 -6.53 -0.63 6.47
C TYR A 190 -6.63 0.47 5.41
N ASP A 191 -7.79 1.13 5.37
CA ASP A 191 -8.03 2.28 4.51
C ASP A 191 -7.69 3.57 5.29
N PRO A 192 -6.59 4.27 4.93
CA PRO A 192 -6.19 5.51 5.59
C PRO A 192 -7.09 6.70 5.27
N THR A 193 -7.83 6.66 4.16
CA THR A 193 -8.80 7.70 3.77
C THR A 193 -10.00 7.69 4.72
N LEU A 194 -10.38 6.50 5.15
CA LEU A 194 -11.53 6.28 6.03
C LEU A 194 -11.16 6.14 7.50
N GLY A 195 -9.88 5.91 7.80
CA GLY A 195 -9.41 5.63 9.15
C GLY A 195 -9.92 4.30 9.72
N ARG A 196 -10.19 3.30 8.87
CA ARG A 196 -10.81 2.03 9.29
C ARG A 196 -10.23 0.80 8.58
N PHE A 197 -10.34 -0.35 9.23
CA PHE A 197 -10.06 -1.64 8.61
C PHE A 197 -11.16 -2.03 7.62
N THR A 198 -10.80 -2.77 6.58
CA THR A 198 -11.70 -3.23 5.50
C THR A 198 -12.48 -4.48 5.88
N ALA A 199 -12.10 -5.16 6.95
CA ALA A 199 -12.71 -6.39 7.44
C ALA A 199 -12.84 -6.39 8.97
N TYR A 200 -13.81 -7.14 9.49
CA TYR A 200 -13.96 -7.35 10.93
C TYR A 200 -12.85 -8.26 11.47
N ASN A 201 -12.48 -8.08 12.75
CA ASN A 201 -11.49 -8.95 13.39
C ASN A 201 -12.18 -10.20 13.95
N TYR A 202 -11.82 -11.40 13.49
CA TYR A 202 -12.29 -12.65 14.10
C TYR A 202 -11.29 -13.27 15.08
N HIS A 203 -10.14 -12.63 15.33
CA HIS A 203 -9.19 -13.11 16.34
C HIS A 203 -9.65 -12.68 17.74
N LEU A 204 -10.62 -13.43 18.29
CA LEU A 204 -10.75 -13.58 19.72
C LEU A 204 -9.50 -14.33 20.22
N ILE A 205 -8.75 -13.65 21.08
CA ILE A 205 -7.71 -14.13 22.00
C ILE A 205 -7.63 -15.67 22.07
N LYS A 206 -6.46 -16.23 21.73
CA LYS A 206 -5.96 -17.44 22.37
C LYS A 206 -4.62 -17.14 23.03
#